data_AF-A0A2K8LYM2-F1
#
_entry.id   AF-A0A2K8LYM2-F1
#
_cell.length_a   1.000
_cell.length_b   1.000
_cell.length_c   1.000
_cell.angle_alpha   90.00
_cell.angle_beta   90.00
_cell.angle_gamma   90.00
#
_symmetry.space_group_name_H-M   'P 1'
#
loop_
_entity.id
_entity.type
_entity.pdbx_description
1 polymer ?
#
loop_
_entity_poly.entity_id
_entity_poly.type
_entity_poly.pdbx_seq_one_letter_code
_entity_poly.pdbx_strand_id
1 'polypeptide(L)'
;MVDQFEELFTLCGDLAVRAAFIDALIEADTADIVLGARADFYSRCAEHRGLADAVSGAQMLLGPMTATELREAIVKPATRAGLTVEGTLVAELVAEAHEKPGVLPLLSHALLKTWRRRRGTTLTLSGYHAAGGIRAALARTAEAQYSAFDEDERAVAAQLFLRLVDVGENSGATKRRVNRGELDLDDRGEGVLERLAVARLVSVGSNSVELAHEALIEAWPRLGEWLAKNRAGLRIHRQLTDAAAAWEETNREPDLLARGTRLAVVREWAETGEDVMTVREREFLRASIEAEDAAQRRTERHARQLRWLSAGLAVLLAGAVALAGAALLSRQTATEQRQIAQSRQFAAQADSAAEHDPAKAAQLSLAAIDASSTFEARAACSARLGGPRRTAEPPRVR
;
A
#
# COMPACT_ATOMS: atom_id res chain seq x y z
N MET A 1 -38.36 -6.52 35.88
CA MET A 1 -37.64 -6.85 34.63
C MET A 1 -36.94 -5.60 34.16
N VAL A 2 -35.64 -5.70 33.91
CA VAL A 2 -34.84 -4.66 33.25
C VAL A 2 -34.46 -5.23 31.88
N ASP A 3 -35.10 -4.75 30.82
CA ASP A 3 -34.79 -5.16 29.45
C ASP A 3 -33.68 -4.27 28.88
N GLN A 4 -32.92 -4.77 27.90
CA GLN A 4 -31.79 -4.05 27.28
C GLN A 4 -30.79 -3.51 28.32
N PHE A 5 -30.45 -4.33 29.32
CA PHE A 5 -29.55 -3.94 30.41
C PHE A 5 -28.17 -3.48 29.92
N GLU A 6 -27.77 -3.86 28.70
CA GLU A 6 -26.58 -3.32 28.04
C GLU A 6 -26.56 -1.78 27.94
N GLU A 7 -27.71 -1.12 27.88
CA GLU A 7 -27.81 0.35 27.79
C GLU A 7 -27.17 1.06 28.98
N LEU A 8 -27.12 0.40 30.13
CA LEU A 8 -26.43 0.90 31.30
C LEU A 8 -24.92 1.07 31.07
N PHE A 9 -24.33 0.26 30.19
CA PHE A 9 -22.90 0.33 29.88
C PHE A 9 -22.58 1.20 28.67
N THR A 10 -23.58 1.54 27.84
CA THR A 10 -23.41 2.35 26.62
C THR A 10 -23.88 3.80 26.78
N LEU A 11 -25.03 4.03 27.41
CA LEU A 11 -25.64 5.35 27.54
C LEU A 11 -25.22 6.09 28.83
N CYS A 12 -24.84 5.35 29.87
CA CYS A 12 -24.45 5.94 31.15
C CYS A 12 -22.92 6.05 31.28
N GLY A 13 -22.40 7.25 31.06
CA GLY A 13 -20.98 7.57 31.25
C GLY A 13 -20.55 7.78 32.72
N ASP A 14 -21.51 7.96 33.64
CA ASP A 14 -21.21 8.17 35.06
C ASP A 14 -21.11 6.82 35.80
N LEU A 15 -19.88 6.45 36.16
CA LEU A 15 -19.57 5.19 36.83
C LEU A 15 -20.21 5.09 38.22
N ALA A 16 -20.39 6.20 38.93
CA ALA A 16 -20.98 6.20 40.27
C ALA A 16 -22.49 5.98 40.20
N VAL A 17 -23.17 6.65 39.26
CA VAL A 17 -24.61 6.42 39.00
C VAL A 17 -24.84 4.98 38.55
N ARG A 18 -23.97 4.46 37.67
CA ARG A 18 -24.04 3.08 37.20
C ARG A 18 -23.90 2.07 38.35
N ALA A 19 -22.90 2.23 39.22
CA ALA A 19 -22.70 1.35 40.36
C ALA A 19 -23.90 1.42 41.33
N ALA A 20 -24.36 2.62 41.69
CA ALA A 20 -25.49 2.80 42.58
C ALA A 20 -26.79 2.16 42.05
N PHE A 21 -27.02 2.20 40.74
CA PHE A 21 -28.16 1.51 40.12
C PHE A 21 -28.03 -0.01 40.23
N ILE A 22 -26.84 -0.56 39.97
CA ILE A 22 -26.58 -2.00 40.08
C ILE A 22 -26.74 -2.46 41.53
N ASP A 23 -26.18 -1.72 42.49
CA ASP A 23 -26.30 -2.01 43.92
C ASP A 23 -27.77 -2.01 44.36
N ALA A 24 -28.54 -1.01 43.93
CA ALA A 24 -29.98 -0.95 44.22
C ALA A 24 -30.76 -2.14 43.65
N LEU A 25 -30.37 -2.68 42.49
CA LEU A 25 -30.97 -3.90 41.94
C LEU A 25 -30.59 -5.15 42.74
N ILE A 26 -29.36 -5.24 43.23
CA ILE A 26 -28.88 -6.39 44.01
C ILE A 26 -29.51 -6.41 45.42
N GLU A 27 -29.65 -5.23 46.03
CA GLU A 27 -30.21 -5.07 47.38
C GLU A 27 -31.74 -5.15 47.42
N ALA A 28 -32.40 -5.17 46.26
CA ALA A 28 -33.85 -5.25 46.17
C ALA A 28 -34.37 -6.62 46.64
N ASP A 29 -34.82 -6.69 47.89
CA ASP A 29 -35.47 -7.86 48.52
C ASP A 29 -36.90 -8.10 47.96
N THR A 30 -37.58 -7.02 47.56
CA THR A 30 -39.04 -7.06 47.37
C THR A 30 -39.54 -7.78 46.11
N ALA A 31 -38.64 -8.19 45.20
CA ALA A 31 -39.02 -8.81 43.93
C ALA A 31 -37.88 -9.58 43.26
N ASP A 32 -38.23 -10.62 42.48
CA ASP A 32 -37.31 -11.25 41.55
C ASP A 32 -37.02 -10.31 40.36
N ILE A 33 -35.73 -10.01 40.15
CA ILE A 33 -35.29 -9.15 39.06
C ILE A 33 -34.74 -9.99 37.92
N VAL A 34 -35.40 -9.90 36.76
CA VAL A 34 -34.91 -10.46 35.50
C VAL A 34 -34.19 -9.37 34.71
N LEU A 35 -32.93 -9.61 34.38
CA LEU A 35 -32.13 -8.77 33.49
C LEU A 35 -32.10 -9.39 32.09
N GLY A 36 -32.61 -8.67 31.10
CA GLY A 36 -32.44 -8.99 29.69
C GLY A 36 -31.21 -8.28 29.17
N ALA A 37 -30.18 -9.02 28.77
CA ALA A 37 -28.96 -8.47 28.19
C ALA A 37 -28.48 -9.33 27.03
N ARG A 38 -27.80 -8.71 26.06
CA ARG A 38 -27.09 -9.47 25.02
C ARG A 38 -25.85 -10.15 25.58
N ALA A 39 -25.53 -11.34 25.06
CA ALA A 39 -24.41 -12.16 25.54
C ALA A 39 -23.03 -11.50 25.39
N ASP A 40 -22.85 -10.61 24.40
CA ASP A 40 -21.61 -9.84 24.20
C ASP A 40 -21.35 -8.80 25.28
N PHE A 41 -22.36 -8.40 26.05
CA PHE A 41 -22.23 -7.51 27.20
C PHE A 41 -21.98 -8.25 28.52
N TYR A 42 -21.94 -9.58 28.52
CA TYR A 42 -21.70 -10.37 29.74
C TYR A 42 -20.35 -10.02 30.42
N SER A 43 -19.30 -9.77 29.64
CA SER A 43 -18.00 -9.34 30.17
C SER A 43 -18.07 -8.00 30.92
N ARG A 44 -18.98 -7.10 30.52
CA ARG A 44 -19.21 -5.80 31.18
C ARG A 44 -19.89 -5.98 32.54
N CYS A 45 -20.76 -6.99 32.67
CA CYS A 45 -21.35 -7.34 33.97
C CYS A 45 -20.30 -7.77 35.01
N ALA A 46 -19.17 -8.32 34.56
CA ALA A 46 -18.07 -8.71 35.44
C ALA A 46 -17.27 -7.51 36.01
N GLU A 47 -17.46 -6.30 35.48
CA GLU A 47 -16.83 -5.08 36.02
C GLU A 47 -17.36 -4.72 37.41
N HIS A 48 -18.55 -5.20 37.78
CA HIS A 48 -19.17 -4.97 39.07
C HIS A 48 -19.26 -6.27 39.88
N ARG A 49 -18.54 -6.35 41.01
CA ARG A 49 -18.40 -7.60 41.77
C ARG A 49 -19.74 -8.22 42.20
N GLY A 50 -20.64 -7.42 42.79
CA GLY A 50 -21.93 -7.92 43.24
C GLY A 50 -22.82 -8.41 42.09
N LEU A 51 -22.67 -7.80 40.91
CA LEU A 51 -23.42 -8.22 39.72
C LEU A 51 -22.85 -9.51 39.16
N ALA A 52 -21.53 -9.64 39.11
CA ALA A 52 -20.83 -10.85 38.69
C ALA A 52 -21.27 -12.07 39.51
N ASP A 53 -21.33 -11.92 40.84
CA ASP A 53 -21.77 -12.96 41.76
C ASP A 53 -23.24 -13.35 41.49
N ALA A 54 -24.11 -12.36 41.29
CA ALA A 54 -25.54 -12.58 41.02
C ALA A 54 -25.78 -13.29 39.66
N VAL A 55 -25.12 -12.85 38.59
CA VAL A 55 -25.34 -13.43 37.24
C VAL A 55 -24.67 -14.79 37.07
N SER A 56 -23.64 -15.11 37.84
CA SER A 56 -22.96 -16.41 37.76
C SER A 56 -23.87 -17.58 38.16
N GLY A 57 -24.81 -17.37 39.09
CA GLY A 57 -25.71 -18.41 39.62
C GLY A 57 -27.07 -18.49 38.94
N ALA A 58 -27.47 -17.47 38.17
CA ALA A 58 -28.84 -17.27 37.71
C ALA A 58 -28.93 -16.89 36.21
N GLN A 59 -28.10 -17.50 35.36
CA GLN A 59 -28.11 -17.24 33.91
C GLN A 59 -29.04 -18.19 33.13
N MET A 60 -29.79 -17.62 32.19
CA MET A 60 -30.54 -18.37 31.18
C MET A 60 -30.03 -17.97 29.80
N LEU A 61 -29.34 -18.90 29.12
CA LEU A 61 -28.85 -18.66 27.77
C LEU A 61 -29.98 -18.89 26.75
N LEU A 62 -30.34 -17.84 26.00
CA LEU A 62 -31.28 -17.93 24.90
C LEU A 62 -30.53 -18.18 23.59
N GLY A 63 -30.58 -19.44 23.14
CA GLY A 63 -30.05 -19.84 21.84
C GLY A 63 -30.94 -19.39 20.67
N PRO A 64 -30.44 -19.50 19.43
CA PRO A 64 -31.28 -19.30 18.25
C PRO A 64 -32.44 -20.30 18.22
N MET A 65 -33.61 -19.86 17.77
CA MET A 65 -34.77 -20.74 17.61
C MET A 65 -34.46 -21.86 16.62
N THR A 66 -34.83 -23.09 16.99
CA THR A 66 -34.91 -24.21 16.06
C THR A 66 -35.94 -23.92 14.96
N ALA A 67 -35.86 -24.62 13.82
CA ALA A 67 -36.84 -24.50 12.75
C ALA A 67 -38.28 -24.78 13.23
N THR A 68 -38.45 -25.68 14.20
CA THR A 68 -39.73 -26.00 14.81
C THR A 68 -40.24 -24.86 15.69
N GLU A 69 -39.41 -24.32 16.59
CA GLU A 69 -39.79 -23.17 17.43
C GLU A 69 -40.10 -21.94 16.59
N LEU A 70 -39.34 -21.70 15.51
CA LEU A 70 -39.59 -20.61 14.58
C LEU A 70 -40.93 -20.77 13.87
N ARG A 71 -41.26 -21.99 13.41
CA ARG A 71 -42.58 -22.30 12.84
C ARG A 71 -43.69 -21.99 13.85
N GLU A 72 -43.52 -22.42 15.10
CA GLU A 72 -44.50 -22.15 16.15
C GLU A 72 -44.63 -20.66 16.46
N ALA A 73 -43.52 -19.92 16.50
CA ALA A 73 -43.49 -18.48 16.70
C ALA A 73 -44.20 -17.71 15.58
N ILE A 74 -44.22 -18.25 14.35
CA ILE A 74 -44.96 -17.69 13.22
C ILE A 74 -46.46 -18.04 13.30
N VAL A 75 -46.78 -19.31 13.53
CA VAL A 75 -48.16 -19.83 13.40
C VAL A 75 -49.00 -19.56 14.64
N LYS A 76 -48.49 -19.83 15.85
CA LYS A 76 -49.28 -19.76 17.09
C LYS A 76 -49.87 -18.36 17.35
N PRO A 77 -49.15 -17.24 17.15
CA PRO A 77 -49.75 -15.91 17.32
C PRO A 77 -50.90 -15.64 16.35
N ALA A 78 -50.77 -16.06 15.09
CA ALA A 78 -51.83 -15.94 14.09
C ALA A 78 -53.06 -16.75 14.50
N THR A 79 -52.87 -18.02 14.90
CA THR A 79 -53.98 -18.88 15.35
C THR A 79 -54.70 -18.31 16.57
N ARG A 80 -53.96 -17.78 17.55
CA ARG A 80 -54.55 -17.11 18.74
C ARG A 80 -55.38 -15.89 18.37
N ALA A 81 -55.04 -15.21 17.28
CA ALA A 81 -55.79 -14.07 16.75
C ALA A 81 -56.91 -14.46 15.77
N GLY A 82 -57.23 -15.75 15.61
CA GLY A 82 -58.25 -16.23 14.67
C GLY A 82 -57.81 -16.17 13.20
N LEU A 83 -56.52 -16.11 12.94
CA LEU A 83 -55.91 -16.04 11.60
C LEU A 83 -55.24 -17.36 11.25
N THR A 84 -55.08 -17.60 9.95
CA THR A 84 -54.30 -18.73 9.42
C THR A 84 -53.10 -18.20 8.65
N VAL A 85 -52.03 -18.98 8.61
CA VAL A 85 -50.83 -18.70 7.80
C VAL A 85 -50.70 -19.80 6.77
N GLU A 86 -50.55 -19.41 5.51
CA GLU A 86 -50.36 -20.37 4.41
C GLU A 86 -49.11 -21.23 4.66
N GLY A 87 -49.20 -22.55 4.46
CA GLY A 87 -48.09 -23.46 4.75
C GLY A 87 -46.83 -23.16 3.91
N THR A 88 -47.02 -22.71 2.66
CA THR A 88 -45.94 -22.26 1.77
C THR A 88 -45.22 -21.03 2.34
N LEU A 89 -45.97 -20.06 2.87
CA LEU A 89 -45.42 -18.88 3.54
C LEU A 89 -44.61 -19.28 4.79
N VAL A 90 -45.13 -20.21 5.60
CA VAL A 90 -44.41 -20.71 6.78
C VAL A 90 -43.09 -21.37 6.38
N ALA A 91 -43.11 -22.23 5.35
CA ALA A 91 -41.91 -22.90 4.87
C ALA A 91 -40.86 -21.88 4.38
N GLU A 92 -41.28 -20.87 3.62
CA GLU A 92 -40.39 -19.83 3.11
C GLU A 92 -39.80 -18.97 4.23
N LEU A 93 -40.62 -18.52 5.19
CA LEU A 93 -40.15 -17.72 6.32
C LEU A 93 -39.18 -18.49 7.23
N VAL A 94 -39.43 -19.79 7.44
CA VAL A 94 -38.51 -20.65 8.20
C VAL A 94 -37.19 -20.81 7.44
N ALA A 95 -37.22 -21.07 6.14
CA ALA A 95 -36.00 -21.16 5.31
C ALA A 95 -35.24 -19.82 5.27
N GLU A 96 -35.94 -18.68 5.26
CA GLU A 96 -35.30 -17.37 5.24
C GLU A 96 -34.69 -16.97 6.58
N ALA A 97 -35.22 -17.42 7.71
CA ALA A 97 -34.79 -16.99 9.04
C ALA A 97 -34.01 -18.03 9.86
N HIS A 98 -34.11 -19.32 9.54
CA HIS A 98 -33.35 -20.37 10.23
C HIS A 98 -31.84 -20.19 10.02
N GLU A 99 -31.06 -20.38 11.08
CA GLU A 99 -29.59 -20.21 11.12
C GLU A 99 -29.08 -18.81 10.72
N LYS A 100 -29.96 -17.81 10.63
CA LYS A 100 -29.58 -16.42 10.34
C LYS A 100 -29.76 -15.54 11.58
N PRO A 101 -28.66 -15.13 12.24
CA PRO A 101 -28.72 -14.29 13.43
C PRO A 101 -29.46 -12.98 13.16
N GLY A 102 -30.34 -12.55 14.06
CA GLY A 102 -30.98 -11.23 13.98
C GLY A 102 -32.13 -11.10 12.97
N VAL A 103 -32.62 -12.18 12.34
CA VAL A 103 -33.75 -12.11 11.37
C VAL A 103 -35.10 -11.91 12.06
N LEU A 104 -35.27 -12.36 13.30
CA LEU A 104 -36.57 -12.36 14.01
C LEU A 104 -37.36 -11.03 14.00
N PRO A 105 -36.77 -9.85 14.26
CA PRO A 105 -37.51 -8.59 14.16
C PRO A 105 -37.89 -8.21 12.73
N LEU A 106 -37.07 -8.55 11.74
CA LEU A 106 -37.39 -8.32 10.32
C LEU A 106 -38.54 -9.24 9.90
N LEU A 107 -38.50 -10.49 10.35
CA LEU A 107 -39.57 -11.46 10.20
C LEU A 107 -40.87 -10.94 10.84
N SER A 108 -40.82 -10.42 12.07
CA SER A 108 -41.96 -9.80 12.74
C SER A 108 -42.54 -8.62 11.94
N HIS A 109 -41.66 -7.73 11.45
CA HIS A 109 -42.08 -6.61 10.61
C HIS A 109 -42.71 -7.07 9.29
N ALA A 110 -42.11 -8.06 8.63
CA ALA A 110 -42.61 -8.59 7.38
C ALA A 110 -43.97 -9.29 7.59
N LEU A 111 -44.12 -10.08 8.65
CA LEU A 111 -45.40 -10.69 9.05
C LEU A 111 -46.49 -9.65 9.32
N LEU A 112 -46.17 -8.55 10.01
CA LEU A 112 -47.11 -7.45 10.22
C LEU A 112 -47.57 -6.83 8.88
N LYS A 113 -46.67 -6.69 7.90
CA LYS A 113 -47.01 -6.16 6.58
C LYS A 113 -47.81 -7.16 5.75
N THR A 114 -47.52 -8.45 5.86
CA THR A 114 -48.31 -9.54 5.27
C THR A 114 -49.72 -9.54 5.86
N TRP A 115 -49.85 -9.39 7.18
CA TRP A 115 -51.14 -9.30 7.87
C TRP A 115 -52.01 -8.13 7.39
N ARG A 116 -51.39 -6.97 7.11
CA ARG A 116 -52.11 -5.82 6.51
C ARG A 116 -52.59 -6.08 5.08
N ARG A 117 -51.97 -7.04 4.37
CA ARG A 117 -52.30 -7.44 2.98
C ARG A 117 -52.94 -8.83 2.89
N ARG A 118 -53.43 -9.35 4.02
CA ARG A 118 -54.01 -10.68 4.11
C ARG A 118 -55.26 -10.79 3.22
N ARG A 119 -55.60 -12.01 2.81
CA ARG A 119 -56.87 -12.30 2.14
C ARG A 119 -57.82 -12.93 3.16
N GLY A 120 -58.84 -12.19 3.57
CA GLY A 120 -59.76 -12.63 4.63
C GLY A 120 -59.03 -12.81 5.97
N THR A 121 -58.99 -14.04 6.47
CA THR A 121 -58.27 -14.42 7.70
C THR A 121 -56.91 -15.06 7.44
N THR A 122 -56.50 -15.20 6.17
CA THR A 122 -55.29 -15.93 5.78
C THR A 122 -54.15 -14.99 5.40
N LEU A 123 -53.00 -15.12 6.08
CA LEU A 123 -51.73 -14.56 5.63
C LEU A 123 -51.20 -15.42 4.49
N THR A 124 -51.14 -14.86 3.29
CA THR A 124 -50.76 -15.59 2.07
C THR A 124 -49.32 -15.30 1.65
N LEU A 125 -48.71 -16.25 0.96
CA LEU A 125 -47.38 -16.05 0.37
C LEU A 125 -47.38 -14.90 -0.65
N SER A 126 -48.44 -14.81 -1.46
CA SER A 126 -48.64 -13.68 -2.37
C SER A 126 -48.69 -12.32 -1.65
N GLY A 127 -49.31 -12.26 -0.47
CA GLY A 127 -49.36 -11.04 0.35
C GLY A 127 -48.00 -10.67 0.94
N TYR A 128 -47.17 -11.67 1.27
CA TYR A 128 -45.80 -11.50 1.73
C TYR A 128 -44.90 -10.93 0.61
N HIS A 129 -44.92 -11.51 -0.58
CA HIS A 129 -44.17 -10.97 -1.72
C HIS A 129 -44.66 -9.60 -2.14
N ALA A 130 -45.98 -9.35 -2.15
CA ALA A 130 -46.53 -8.02 -2.43
C ALA A 130 -46.18 -6.98 -1.34
N ALA A 131 -45.84 -7.42 -0.13
CA ALA A 131 -45.27 -6.57 0.91
C ALA A 131 -43.76 -6.32 0.74
N GLY A 132 -43.12 -7.02 -0.21
CA GLY A 132 -41.68 -6.99 -0.48
C GLY A 132 -40.85 -7.89 0.46
N GLY A 133 -41.51 -8.73 1.25
CA GLY A 133 -40.87 -9.66 2.18
C GLY A 133 -39.93 -9.03 3.22
N ILE A 134 -39.00 -9.84 3.73
CA ILE A 134 -37.94 -9.40 4.65
C ILE A 134 -37.00 -8.39 3.98
N ARG A 135 -36.71 -8.56 2.68
CA ARG A 135 -35.84 -7.67 1.90
C ARG A 135 -36.33 -6.22 1.91
N ALA A 136 -37.61 -5.97 1.63
CA ALA A 136 -38.15 -4.61 1.66
C ALA A 136 -38.22 -4.02 3.08
N ALA A 137 -38.33 -4.86 4.12
CA ALA A 137 -38.24 -4.40 5.50
C ALA A 137 -36.81 -3.94 5.86
N LEU A 138 -35.80 -4.71 5.44
CA LEU A 138 -34.38 -4.35 5.56
C LEU A 138 -34.06 -3.03 4.87
N ALA A 139 -34.43 -2.93 3.59
CA ALA A 139 -34.16 -1.73 2.78
C ALA A 139 -34.75 -0.46 3.41
N ARG A 140 -35.99 -0.53 3.93
CA ARG A 140 -36.63 0.61 4.60
C ARG A 140 -35.97 0.94 5.93
N THR A 141 -35.57 -0.06 6.71
CA THR A 141 -34.89 0.17 8.00
C THR A 141 -33.54 0.83 7.77
N ALA A 142 -32.78 0.35 6.79
CA ALA A 142 -31.52 0.94 6.37
C ALA A 142 -31.69 2.38 5.88
N GLU A 143 -32.66 2.63 4.99
CA GLU A 143 -32.90 3.97 4.46
C GLU A 143 -33.40 4.94 5.53
N ALA A 144 -34.27 4.50 6.45
CA ALA A 144 -34.77 5.33 7.54
C ALA A 144 -33.64 5.70 8.51
N GLN A 145 -32.80 4.73 8.87
CA GLN A 145 -31.66 4.97 9.75
C GLN A 145 -30.63 5.89 9.08
N TYR A 146 -30.34 5.65 7.80
CA TYR A 146 -29.43 6.50 7.02
C TYR A 146 -29.94 7.94 6.88
N SER A 147 -31.24 8.10 6.62
CA SER A 147 -31.88 9.41 6.50
C SER A 147 -31.89 10.19 7.82
N ALA A 148 -31.87 9.48 8.96
CA ALA A 148 -31.83 10.09 10.29
C ALA A 148 -30.42 10.54 10.73
N PHE A 149 -29.36 10.16 10.02
CA PHE A 149 -28.01 10.69 10.24
C PHE A 149 -27.87 12.10 9.64
N ASP A 150 -27.03 12.94 10.25
CA ASP A 150 -26.56 14.19 9.65
C ASP A 150 -25.57 13.93 8.49
N GLU A 151 -25.05 14.99 7.83
CA GLU A 151 -24.22 14.83 6.64
C GLU A 151 -22.88 14.12 6.94
N ASP A 152 -22.25 14.44 8.07
CA ASP A 152 -20.98 13.83 8.46
C ASP A 152 -21.19 12.38 8.91
N GLU A 153 -22.23 12.14 9.72
CA GLU A 153 -22.63 10.80 10.14
C GLU A 153 -23.00 9.90 8.95
N ARG A 154 -23.62 10.46 7.90
CA ARG A 154 -23.92 9.75 6.65
C ARG A 154 -22.67 9.34 5.90
N ALA A 155 -21.66 10.22 5.83
CA ALA A 155 -20.37 9.89 5.24
C ALA A 155 -19.71 8.72 5.98
N VAL A 156 -19.67 8.77 7.31
CA VAL A 156 -19.15 7.69 8.15
C VAL A 156 -19.94 6.40 7.97
N ALA A 157 -21.28 6.46 7.96
CA ALA A 157 -22.13 5.29 7.75
C ALA A 157 -21.88 4.64 6.37
N ALA A 158 -21.75 5.44 5.31
CA ALA A 158 -21.45 4.94 3.97
C ALA A 158 -20.09 4.23 3.93
N GLN A 159 -19.05 4.80 4.56
CA GLN A 159 -17.74 4.19 4.66
C GLN A 159 -17.78 2.87 5.44
N LEU A 160 -18.47 2.84 6.58
CA LEU A 160 -18.69 1.63 7.37
C LEU A 160 -19.33 0.52 6.53
N PHE A 161 -20.45 0.80 5.86
CA PHE A 161 -21.12 -0.20 5.02
C PHE A 161 -20.23 -0.73 3.89
N LEU A 162 -19.49 0.15 3.22
CA LEU A 162 -18.57 -0.23 2.15
C LEU A 162 -17.44 -1.15 2.64
N ARG A 163 -16.97 -0.95 3.88
CA ARG A 163 -15.87 -1.72 4.48
C ARG A 163 -16.32 -3.08 5.02
N LEU A 164 -17.59 -3.18 5.42
CA LEU A 164 -18.25 -4.41 5.85
C LEU A 164 -18.71 -5.30 4.68
N VAL A 165 -18.44 -4.90 3.43
CA VAL A 165 -18.77 -5.65 2.23
C VAL A 165 -17.49 -6.02 1.47
N ASP A 166 -17.45 -7.25 1.00
CA ASP A 166 -16.44 -7.76 0.11
C ASP A 166 -16.96 -7.80 -1.34
N VAL A 167 -16.11 -7.40 -2.30
CA VAL A 167 -16.41 -7.43 -3.73
C VAL A 167 -15.41 -8.33 -4.45
N GLY A 168 -15.80 -9.58 -4.68
CA GLY A 168 -14.99 -10.56 -5.43
C GLY A 168 -14.80 -10.24 -6.91
N GLU A 169 -13.91 -10.99 -7.58
CA GLU A 169 -13.65 -10.88 -9.02
C GLU A 169 -14.81 -11.42 -9.87
N ASN A 170 -15.40 -12.54 -9.47
CA ASN A 170 -16.48 -13.24 -10.19
C ASN A 170 -17.71 -13.56 -9.33
N SER A 171 -17.64 -13.29 -8.02
CA SER A 171 -18.75 -13.47 -7.09
C SER A 171 -19.49 -12.16 -6.85
N GLY A 172 -20.77 -12.26 -6.47
CA GLY A 172 -21.53 -11.12 -5.95
C GLY A 172 -20.86 -10.48 -4.74
N ALA A 173 -21.38 -9.31 -4.33
CA ALA A 173 -20.90 -8.67 -3.11
C ALA A 173 -21.37 -9.47 -1.89
N THR A 174 -20.46 -9.79 -0.97
CA THR A 174 -20.72 -10.61 0.22
C THR A 174 -20.41 -9.85 1.50
N LYS A 175 -20.95 -10.28 2.64
CA LYS A 175 -20.60 -9.64 3.92
C LYS A 175 -19.17 -9.98 4.34
N ARG A 176 -18.47 -9.02 4.94
CA ARG A 176 -17.14 -9.17 5.53
C ARG A 176 -17.21 -8.96 7.04
N ARG A 177 -16.47 -9.79 7.77
CA ARG A 177 -16.18 -9.56 9.19
C ARG A 177 -14.92 -8.71 9.30
N VAL A 178 -15.04 -7.57 9.96
CA VAL A 178 -13.97 -6.58 10.14
C VAL A 178 -13.60 -6.51 11.61
N ASN A 179 -12.31 -6.38 11.93
CA ASN A 179 -11.88 -6.18 13.31
C ASN A 179 -12.30 -4.79 13.79
N ARG A 180 -12.81 -4.62 15.02
CA ARG A 180 -13.21 -3.30 15.51
C ARG A 180 -12.04 -2.31 15.48
N GLY A 181 -10.82 -2.77 15.78
CA GLY A 181 -9.60 -1.96 15.72
C GLY A 181 -9.16 -1.55 14.31
N GLU A 182 -9.66 -2.22 13.25
CA GLU A 182 -9.42 -1.84 11.85
C GLU A 182 -10.22 -0.59 11.45
N LEU A 183 -11.39 -0.38 12.10
CA LEU A 183 -12.29 0.71 11.73
C LEU A 183 -11.76 2.09 12.13
N ASP A 184 -10.92 2.15 13.18
CA ASP A 184 -10.26 3.39 13.65
C ASP A 184 -11.27 4.54 13.84
N LEU A 185 -12.40 4.21 14.47
CA LEU A 185 -13.52 5.13 14.62
C LEU A 185 -13.22 6.15 15.72
N ASP A 186 -13.55 7.41 15.44
CA ASP A 186 -13.65 8.45 16.44
C ASP A 186 -14.97 8.32 17.24
N ASP A 187 -15.17 9.18 18.25
CA ASP A 187 -16.37 9.16 19.10
C ASP A 187 -17.67 9.24 18.27
N ARG A 188 -17.64 9.97 17.15
CA ARG A 188 -18.77 10.08 16.22
C ARG A 188 -19.00 8.76 15.48
N GLY A 189 -17.95 8.15 14.95
CA GLY A 189 -18.04 6.87 14.25
C GLY A 189 -18.51 5.74 15.16
N GLU A 190 -18.08 5.74 16.41
CA GLU A 190 -18.60 4.81 17.42
C GLU A 190 -20.10 5.04 17.68
N GLY A 191 -20.55 6.29 17.81
CA GLY A 191 -21.98 6.61 17.91
C GLY A 191 -22.81 6.17 16.69
N VAL A 192 -22.27 6.31 15.48
CA VAL A 192 -22.90 5.80 14.24
C VAL A 192 -22.99 4.27 14.27
N LEU A 193 -21.90 3.59 14.63
CA LEU A 193 -21.84 2.14 14.72
C LEU A 193 -22.87 1.58 15.73
N GLU A 194 -22.97 2.21 16.90
CA GLU A 194 -23.95 1.84 17.93
C GLU A 194 -25.39 2.00 17.43
N ARG A 195 -25.72 3.14 16.81
CA ARG A 195 -27.03 3.38 16.20
C ARG A 195 -27.37 2.35 15.12
N LEU A 196 -26.40 1.96 14.29
CA LEU A 196 -26.56 0.91 13.29
C LEU A 196 -26.77 -0.48 13.92
N ALA A 197 -26.11 -0.76 15.05
CA ALA A 197 -26.26 -1.99 15.80
C ALA A 197 -27.64 -2.09 16.48
N VAL A 198 -28.14 -0.99 17.08
CA VAL A 198 -29.50 -0.90 17.64
C VAL A 198 -30.56 -1.11 16.55
N ALA A 199 -30.35 -0.52 15.37
CA ALA A 199 -31.21 -0.73 14.19
C ALA A 199 -31.07 -2.14 13.57
N ARG A 200 -30.15 -2.98 14.09
CA ARG A 200 -29.85 -4.34 13.61
C ARG A 200 -29.44 -4.40 12.15
N LEU A 201 -28.75 -3.35 11.68
CA LEU A 201 -28.12 -3.32 10.37
C LEU A 201 -26.71 -3.91 10.43
N VAL A 202 -26.05 -3.77 11.58
CA VAL A 202 -24.70 -4.26 11.87
C VAL A 202 -24.73 -5.11 13.13
N SER A 203 -23.93 -6.17 13.16
CA SER A 203 -23.64 -6.98 14.34
C SER A 203 -22.26 -6.63 14.86
N VAL A 204 -22.19 -6.26 16.13
CA VAL A 204 -20.95 -5.98 16.85
C VAL A 204 -20.74 -7.14 17.83
N GLY A 205 -19.62 -7.84 17.68
CA GLY A 205 -19.13 -8.84 18.63
C GLY A 205 -17.97 -8.28 19.45
N SER A 206 -17.32 -9.14 20.25
CA SER A 206 -16.25 -8.72 21.19
C SER A 206 -15.10 -7.96 20.55
N ASN A 207 -14.71 -8.32 19.32
CA ASN A 207 -13.70 -7.58 18.55
C ASN A 207 -13.99 -7.57 17.04
N SER A 208 -15.24 -7.76 16.65
CA SER A 208 -15.61 -7.89 15.25
C SER A 208 -16.89 -7.15 14.91
N VAL A 209 -16.93 -6.54 13.75
CA VAL A 209 -18.08 -5.86 13.18
C VAL A 209 -18.41 -6.50 11.84
N GLU A 210 -19.68 -6.85 11.62
CA GLU A 210 -20.15 -7.42 10.34
C GLU A 210 -21.57 -6.94 10.04
N LEU A 211 -22.02 -7.00 8.78
CA LEU A 211 -23.44 -6.78 8.49
C LEU A 211 -24.28 -7.83 9.22
N ALA A 212 -25.38 -7.38 9.85
CA ALA A 212 -26.31 -8.28 10.51
C ALA A 212 -26.90 -9.28 9.51
N HIS A 213 -27.18 -8.81 8.28
CA HIS A 213 -27.75 -9.62 7.19
C HIS A 213 -27.07 -9.33 5.86
N GLU A 214 -26.64 -10.38 5.17
CA GLU A 214 -26.10 -10.27 3.80
C GLU A 214 -27.16 -9.81 2.79
N ALA A 215 -28.43 -10.13 3.05
CA ALA A 215 -29.56 -9.65 2.25
C ALA A 215 -29.64 -8.11 2.17
N LEU A 216 -28.99 -7.37 3.08
CA LEU A 216 -28.92 -5.91 3.01
C LEU A 216 -28.20 -5.43 1.75
N ILE A 217 -27.16 -6.15 1.32
CA ILE A 217 -26.34 -5.83 0.14
C ILE A 217 -27.20 -5.82 -1.13
N GLU A 218 -28.10 -6.78 -1.27
CA GLU A 218 -29.01 -6.88 -2.41
C GLU A 218 -30.26 -6.01 -2.25
N ALA A 219 -30.78 -5.89 -1.03
CA ALA A 219 -32.09 -5.29 -0.80
C ALA A 219 -32.06 -3.76 -0.73
N TRP A 220 -30.94 -3.13 -0.35
CA TRP A 220 -30.86 -1.69 -0.18
C TRP A 220 -30.24 -1.01 -1.42
N PRO A 221 -31.04 -0.31 -2.26
CA PRO A 221 -30.57 0.21 -3.53
C PRO A 221 -29.39 1.18 -3.42
N ARG A 222 -29.38 2.00 -2.37
CA ARG A 222 -28.32 2.99 -2.12
C ARG A 222 -26.96 2.34 -1.87
N LEU A 223 -26.92 1.24 -1.10
CA LEU A 223 -25.70 0.45 -0.92
C LEU A 223 -25.24 -0.17 -2.24
N GLY A 224 -26.18 -0.69 -3.03
CA GLY A 224 -25.90 -1.19 -4.38
C GLY A 224 -25.25 -0.13 -5.29
N GLU A 225 -25.76 1.11 -5.25
CA GLU A 225 -25.17 2.24 -6.00
C GLU A 225 -23.77 2.59 -5.53
N TRP A 226 -23.52 2.63 -4.21
CA TRP A 226 -22.19 2.90 -3.68
C TRP A 226 -21.18 1.83 -4.08
N LEU A 227 -21.57 0.56 -3.99
CA LEU A 227 -20.74 -0.58 -4.42
C LEU A 227 -20.46 -0.54 -5.91
N ALA A 228 -21.47 -0.21 -6.74
CA ALA A 228 -21.32 -0.10 -8.18
C ALA A 228 -20.35 1.02 -8.59
N LYS A 229 -20.45 2.20 -7.93
CA LYS A 229 -19.56 3.34 -8.18
C LYS A 229 -18.12 3.08 -7.75
N ASN A 230 -17.92 2.32 -6.67
CA ASN A 230 -16.61 2.17 -6.03
C ASN A 230 -15.95 0.80 -6.21
N ARG A 231 -16.45 -0.11 -7.06
CA ARG A 231 -15.93 -1.49 -7.19
C ARG A 231 -14.41 -1.58 -7.32
N ALA A 232 -13.80 -0.78 -8.19
CA ALA A 232 -12.35 -0.79 -8.39
C ALA A 232 -11.60 -0.22 -7.18
N GLY A 233 -12.10 0.89 -6.63
CA GLY A 233 -11.53 1.53 -5.44
C GLY A 233 -11.58 0.66 -4.19
N LEU A 234 -12.68 -0.07 -3.96
CA LEU A 234 -12.82 -0.99 -2.82
C LEU A 234 -11.77 -2.10 -2.83
N ARG A 235 -11.35 -2.57 -4.00
CA ARG A 235 -10.28 -3.57 -4.12
C ARG A 235 -8.93 -3.00 -3.75
N ILE A 236 -8.62 -1.80 -4.22
CA ILE A 236 -7.37 -1.09 -3.88
C ILE A 236 -7.35 -0.80 -2.38
N HIS A 237 -8.45 -0.26 -1.84
CA HIS A 237 -8.60 0.01 -0.41
C HIS A 237 -8.41 -1.25 0.44
N ARG A 238 -8.97 -2.38 0.02
CA ARG A 238 -8.78 -3.64 0.73
C ARG A 238 -7.32 -4.11 0.72
N GLN A 239 -6.68 -4.10 -0.44
CA GLN A 239 -5.27 -4.46 -0.54
C GLN A 239 -4.35 -3.53 0.27
N LEU A 240 -4.77 -2.29 0.46
CA LEU A 240 -4.11 -1.32 1.32
C LEU A 240 -4.35 -1.65 2.80
N THR A 241 -5.59 -1.97 3.18
CA THR A 241 -5.95 -2.35 4.55
C THR A 241 -5.15 -3.57 5.01
N ASP A 242 -5.14 -4.63 4.19
CA ASP A 242 -4.42 -5.87 4.50
C ASP A 242 -2.90 -5.63 4.59
N ALA A 243 -2.35 -4.74 3.75
CA ALA A 243 -0.94 -4.38 3.78
C ALA A 243 -0.56 -3.57 5.02
N ALA A 244 -1.40 -2.60 5.39
CA ALA A 244 -1.21 -1.79 6.58
C ALA A 244 -1.25 -2.66 7.84
N ALA A 245 -2.21 -3.59 7.93
CA ALA A 245 -2.31 -4.53 9.04
C ALA A 245 -1.05 -5.42 9.15
N ALA A 246 -0.62 -6.03 8.04
CA ALA A 246 0.59 -6.87 8.03
C ALA A 246 1.87 -6.09 8.40
N TRP A 247 1.96 -4.83 7.97
CA TRP A 247 3.07 -3.94 8.32
C TRP A 247 3.06 -3.58 9.82
N GLU A 248 1.90 -3.32 10.42
CA GLU A 248 1.81 -3.07 11.86
C GLU A 248 2.14 -4.31 12.68
N GLU A 249 1.62 -5.48 12.30
CA GLU A 249 1.86 -6.75 13.01
C GLU A 249 3.34 -7.15 13.03
N THR A 250 4.10 -6.77 12.00
CA THR A 250 5.55 -7.00 11.90
C THR A 250 6.39 -5.87 12.48
N ASN A 251 5.81 -5.02 13.34
CA ASN A 251 6.50 -3.90 13.97
C ASN A 251 7.12 -2.93 12.95
N ARG A 252 6.36 -2.66 11.87
CA ARG A 252 6.66 -1.69 10.81
C ARG A 252 7.89 -2.03 9.96
N GLU A 253 8.05 -3.30 9.59
CA GLU A 253 9.17 -3.75 8.73
C GLU A 253 9.21 -3.01 7.37
N PRO A 254 10.36 -2.42 6.97
CA PRO A 254 10.46 -1.64 5.73
C PRO A 254 10.19 -2.43 4.45
N ASP A 255 10.34 -3.75 4.47
CA ASP A 255 10.20 -4.59 3.26
C ASP A 255 8.74 -4.87 2.86
N LEU A 256 7.80 -4.66 3.77
CA LEU A 256 6.37 -4.80 3.50
C LEU A 256 5.74 -3.54 2.91
N LEU A 257 6.48 -2.42 2.89
CA LEU A 257 6.01 -1.18 2.29
C LEU A 257 5.72 -1.37 0.79
N ALA A 258 4.61 -0.78 0.34
CA ALA A 258 4.26 -0.76 -1.07
C ALA A 258 5.34 0.00 -1.86
N ARG A 259 5.73 -0.52 -3.04
CA ARG A 259 6.78 0.02 -3.91
C ARG A 259 6.35 -0.07 -5.38
N GLY A 260 6.85 0.83 -6.23
CA GLY A 260 6.64 0.77 -7.67
C GLY A 260 5.16 0.81 -8.06
N THR A 261 4.73 -0.08 -8.95
CA THR A 261 3.36 -0.10 -9.49
C THR A 261 2.28 -0.20 -8.40
N ARG A 262 2.51 -0.99 -7.33
CA ARG A 262 1.54 -1.13 -6.23
C ARG A 262 1.33 0.21 -5.50
N LEU A 263 2.40 0.94 -5.25
CA LEU A 263 2.34 2.25 -4.61
C LEU A 263 1.70 3.30 -5.53
N ALA A 264 2.01 3.27 -6.83
CA ALA A 264 1.41 4.19 -7.81
C ALA A 264 -0.12 4.05 -7.87
N VAL A 265 -0.64 2.82 -7.91
CA VAL A 265 -2.09 2.54 -7.93
C VAL A 265 -2.78 3.02 -6.65
N VAL A 266 -2.18 2.76 -5.48
CA VAL A 266 -2.74 3.20 -4.20
C VAL A 266 -2.70 4.73 -4.08
N ARG A 267 -1.64 5.38 -4.56
CA ARG A 267 -1.50 6.84 -4.56
C ARG A 267 -2.55 7.51 -5.44
N GLU A 268 -2.72 7.04 -6.68
CA GLU A 268 -3.75 7.55 -7.59
C GLU A 268 -5.16 7.38 -7.01
N TRP A 269 -5.43 6.23 -6.39
CA TRP A 269 -6.70 6.03 -5.69
C TRP A 269 -6.88 6.98 -4.51
N ALA A 270 -5.85 7.19 -3.69
CA ALA A 270 -5.90 8.09 -2.54
C ALA A 270 -6.15 9.55 -2.94
N GLU A 271 -5.60 10.01 -4.07
CA GLU A 271 -5.87 11.37 -4.61
C GLU A 271 -7.35 11.58 -4.98
N THR A 272 -8.05 10.51 -5.34
CA THR A 272 -9.49 10.57 -5.67
C THR A 272 -10.42 10.42 -4.46
N GLY A 273 -9.88 10.12 -3.27
CA GLY A 273 -10.70 9.73 -2.12
C GLY A 273 -9.98 9.73 -0.77
N GLU A 274 -9.34 10.84 -0.38
CA GLU A 274 -8.60 10.98 0.89
C GLU A 274 -9.45 10.67 2.15
N ASP A 275 -10.77 10.92 2.09
CA ASP A 275 -11.65 10.88 3.27
C ASP A 275 -12.06 9.47 3.72
N VAL A 276 -11.69 8.41 2.99
CA VAL A 276 -12.12 7.03 3.25
C VAL A 276 -11.07 6.22 4.02
N MET A 277 -9.86 6.75 4.18
CA MET A 277 -8.74 6.03 4.79
C MET A 277 -8.73 6.16 6.31
N THR A 278 -8.27 5.12 7.01
CA THR A 278 -7.96 5.20 8.45
C THR A 278 -6.62 5.86 8.72
N VAL A 279 -6.35 6.21 9.99
CA VAL A 279 -5.04 6.71 10.41
C VAL A 279 -3.96 5.69 10.07
N ARG A 280 -4.20 4.41 10.33
CA ARG A 280 -3.27 3.31 10.04
C ARG A 280 -2.94 3.20 8.55
N GLU A 281 -3.96 3.25 7.69
CA GLU A 281 -3.77 3.20 6.24
C GLU A 281 -3.03 4.44 5.72
N ARG A 282 -3.32 5.62 6.27
CA ARG A 282 -2.60 6.87 5.95
C ARG A 282 -1.14 6.80 6.37
N GLU A 283 -0.86 6.25 7.55
CA GLU A 283 0.51 6.05 8.03
C GLU A 283 1.30 5.08 7.15
N PHE A 284 0.69 3.94 6.78
CA PHE A 284 1.30 3.00 5.85
C PHE A 284 1.61 3.64 4.49
N LEU A 285 0.64 4.34 3.90
CA LEU A 285 0.83 5.01 2.61
C LEU A 285 1.94 6.07 2.69
N ARG A 286 1.96 6.88 3.76
CA ARG A 286 3.01 7.88 3.98
C ARG A 286 4.39 7.23 4.09
N ALA A 287 4.51 6.18 4.89
CA ALA A 287 5.77 5.43 5.05
C ALA A 287 6.24 4.83 3.72
N SER A 288 5.32 4.28 2.91
CA SER A 288 5.63 3.77 1.57
C SER A 288 6.15 4.86 0.61
N ILE A 289 5.52 6.04 0.60
CA ILE A 289 5.96 7.17 -0.22
C ILE A 289 7.36 7.63 0.20
N GLU A 290 7.58 7.82 1.50
CA GLU A 290 8.89 8.24 2.03
C GLU A 290 10.01 7.25 1.71
N ALA A 291 9.71 5.94 1.79
CA ALA A 291 10.65 4.88 1.45
C ALA A 291 11.00 4.86 -0.04
N GLU A 292 10.02 5.06 -0.93
CA GLU A 292 10.26 5.15 -2.38
C GLU A 292 11.12 6.38 -2.73
N ASP A 293 10.80 7.54 -2.17
CA ASP A 293 11.59 8.76 -2.37
C ASP A 293 13.02 8.62 -1.83
N ALA A 294 13.20 7.93 -0.70
CA ALA A 294 14.53 7.62 -0.17
C ALA A 294 15.31 6.66 -1.08
N ALA A 295 14.64 5.65 -1.65
CA ALA A 295 15.25 4.71 -2.58
C ALA A 295 15.67 5.39 -3.90
N GLN A 296 14.82 6.23 -4.47
CA GLN A 296 15.14 7.03 -5.67
C GLN A 296 16.33 7.97 -5.43
N ARG A 297 16.37 8.64 -4.28
CA ARG A 297 17.53 9.49 -3.93
C ARG A 297 18.83 8.70 -3.79
N ARG A 298 18.78 7.45 -3.32
CA ARG A 298 19.97 6.57 -3.24
C ARG A 298 20.44 6.15 -4.64
N THR A 299 19.54 5.73 -5.52
CA THR A 299 19.91 5.34 -6.89
C THR A 299 20.49 6.51 -7.68
N GLU A 300 19.91 7.70 -7.55
CA GLU A 300 20.48 8.91 -8.16
C GLU A 300 21.88 9.25 -7.65
N ARG A 301 22.11 9.15 -6.33
CA ARG A 301 23.44 9.39 -5.73
C ARG A 301 24.46 8.39 -6.27
N HIS A 302 24.10 7.12 -6.34
CA HIS A 302 24.98 6.08 -6.87
C HIS A 302 25.29 6.34 -8.35
N ALA A 303 24.28 6.66 -9.17
CA ALA A 303 24.47 7.00 -10.58
C ALA A 303 25.38 8.23 -10.77
N ARG A 304 25.23 9.26 -9.93
CA ARG A 304 26.12 10.44 -9.93
C ARG A 304 27.54 10.06 -9.56
N GLN A 305 27.74 9.27 -8.50
CA GLN A 305 29.06 8.80 -8.08
C GLN A 305 29.77 8.01 -9.17
N LEU A 306 29.07 7.08 -9.84
CA LEU A 306 29.65 6.33 -10.97
C LEU A 306 30.03 7.24 -12.14
N ARG A 307 29.23 8.27 -12.45
CA ARG A 307 29.57 9.27 -13.48
C ARG A 307 30.80 10.09 -13.14
N TRP A 308 30.97 10.48 -11.87
CA TRP A 308 32.18 11.20 -11.42
C TRP A 308 33.42 10.30 -11.47
N LEU A 309 33.30 9.04 -11.07
CA LEU A 309 34.40 8.07 -11.15
C LEU A 309 34.82 7.80 -12.60
N SER A 310 33.85 7.63 -13.52
CA SER A 310 34.17 7.42 -14.94
C SER A 310 34.78 8.65 -15.59
N ALA A 311 34.31 9.86 -15.25
CA ALA A 311 34.92 11.11 -15.69
C ALA A 311 36.36 11.27 -15.16
N GLY A 312 36.59 10.97 -13.88
CA GLY A 312 37.93 10.98 -13.28
C GLY A 312 38.89 10.01 -13.96
N LEU A 313 38.43 8.79 -14.26
CA LEU A 313 39.23 7.80 -15.00
C LEU A 313 39.54 8.26 -16.43
N ALA A 314 38.58 8.88 -17.12
CA ALA A 314 38.79 9.42 -18.46
C ALA A 314 39.82 10.56 -18.48
N VAL A 315 39.79 11.46 -17.49
CA VAL A 315 40.78 12.54 -17.33
C VAL A 315 42.16 11.97 -17.05
N LEU A 316 42.28 10.98 -16.16
CA LEU A 316 43.54 10.31 -15.88
C LEU A 316 44.12 9.63 -17.13
N LEU A 317 43.28 8.96 -17.91
CA LEU A 317 43.70 8.28 -19.14
C LEU A 317 44.11 9.29 -20.22
N ALA A 318 43.36 10.39 -20.40
CA ALA A 318 43.75 11.49 -21.28
C ALA A 318 45.07 12.14 -20.86
N GLY A 319 45.28 12.34 -19.54
CA GLY A 319 46.54 12.83 -18.98
C GLY A 319 47.71 11.87 -19.25
N ALA A 320 47.51 10.56 -19.09
CA ALA A 320 48.52 9.55 -19.40
C ALA A 320 48.87 9.53 -20.89
N VAL A 321 47.88 9.64 -21.78
CA VAL A 321 48.09 9.75 -23.23
C VAL A 321 48.84 11.03 -23.59
N ALA A 322 48.47 12.16 -23.00
CA ALA A 322 49.14 13.44 -23.22
C ALA A 322 50.61 13.40 -22.75
N LEU A 323 50.88 12.82 -21.57
CA LEU A 323 52.24 12.61 -21.06
C LEU A 323 53.06 11.68 -21.94
N ALA A 324 52.47 10.57 -22.40
CA ALA A 324 53.12 9.65 -23.33
C ALA A 324 53.45 10.32 -24.68
N GLY A 325 52.53 11.13 -25.22
CA GLY A 325 52.73 11.92 -26.42
C GLY A 325 53.85 12.95 -26.28
N ALA A 326 53.86 13.70 -25.16
CA ALA A 326 54.93 14.65 -24.85
C ALA A 326 56.29 13.96 -24.71
N ALA A 327 56.34 12.78 -24.08
CA ALA A 327 57.57 11.99 -23.97
C ALA A 327 58.10 11.56 -25.34
N LEU A 328 57.24 11.18 -26.29
CA LEU A 328 57.66 10.82 -27.65
C LEU A 328 58.23 12.03 -28.43
N LEU A 329 57.58 13.18 -28.35
CA LEU A 329 58.08 14.43 -28.95
C LEU A 329 59.42 14.87 -28.34
N SER A 330 59.57 14.72 -27.02
CA SER A 330 60.83 15.01 -26.32
C SER A 330 61.97 14.07 -26.75
N ARG A 331 61.66 12.80 -27.07
CA ARG A 331 62.65 11.86 -27.60
C ARG A 331 63.11 12.24 -29.00
N GLN A 332 62.20 12.68 -29.87
CA GLN A 332 62.55 13.12 -31.23
C GLN A 332 63.49 14.33 -31.21
N THR A 333 63.14 15.36 -30.44
CA THR A 333 63.99 16.55 -30.28
C THR A 333 65.35 16.20 -29.67
N ALA A 334 65.39 15.30 -28.68
CA ALA A 334 66.65 14.81 -28.12
C ALA A 334 67.51 14.03 -29.14
N THR A 335 66.89 13.24 -30.03
CA THR A 335 67.63 12.53 -31.09
C THR A 335 68.19 13.48 -32.15
N GLU A 336 67.44 14.50 -32.56
CA GLU A 336 67.92 15.52 -33.49
C GLU A 336 69.10 16.31 -32.90
N GLN A 337 68.98 16.73 -31.64
CA GLN A 337 70.08 17.42 -30.92
C GLN A 337 71.33 16.53 -30.83
N ARG A 338 71.16 15.23 -30.55
CA ARG A 338 72.27 14.27 -30.51
C ARG A 338 72.94 14.11 -31.89
N GLN A 339 72.16 14.01 -32.95
CA GLN A 339 72.65 13.92 -34.33
C GLN A 339 73.42 15.17 -34.75
N ILE A 340 72.91 16.36 -34.44
CA ILE A 340 73.58 17.64 -34.68
C ILE A 340 74.91 17.72 -33.91
N ALA A 341 74.93 17.31 -32.64
CA ALA A 341 76.15 17.31 -31.84
C ALA A 341 77.21 16.33 -32.38
N GLN A 342 76.81 15.12 -32.78
CA GLN A 342 77.69 14.13 -33.40
C GLN A 342 78.25 14.61 -34.74
N SER A 343 77.40 15.23 -35.57
CA SER A 343 77.80 15.84 -36.84
C SER A 343 78.90 16.89 -36.65
N ARG A 344 78.71 17.82 -35.69
CA ARG A 344 79.72 18.83 -35.35
C ARG A 344 81.01 18.23 -34.81
N GLN A 345 80.91 17.19 -33.98
CA GLN A 345 82.08 16.49 -33.44
C GLN A 345 82.89 15.83 -34.57
N PHE A 346 82.24 15.12 -35.49
CA PHE A 346 82.91 14.50 -36.63
C PHE A 346 83.52 15.55 -37.58
N ALA A 347 82.86 16.69 -37.79
CA ALA A 347 83.43 17.80 -38.56
C ALA A 347 84.70 18.35 -37.92
N ALA A 348 84.68 18.63 -36.61
CA ALA A 348 85.85 19.12 -35.88
C ALA A 348 87.00 18.10 -35.85
N GLN A 349 86.70 16.81 -35.68
CA GLN A 349 87.71 15.75 -35.76
C GLN A 349 88.29 15.59 -37.17
N ALA A 350 87.46 15.76 -38.20
CA ALA A 350 87.93 15.78 -39.58
C ALA A 350 88.92 16.94 -39.80
N ASP A 351 88.64 18.13 -39.26
CA ASP A 351 89.49 19.31 -39.39
C ASP A 351 90.85 19.10 -38.72
N SER A 352 90.86 18.54 -37.50
CA SER A 352 92.11 18.19 -36.82
C SER A 352 92.90 17.08 -37.51
N ALA A 353 92.23 16.09 -38.12
CA ALA A 353 92.88 15.00 -38.83
C ALA A 353 93.44 15.40 -40.21
N ALA A 354 92.99 16.52 -40.78
CA ALA A 354 93.33 16.93 -42.15
C ALA A 354 94.84 17.13 -42.37
N GLU A 355 95.58 17.54 -41.34
CA GLU A 355 97.03 17.78 -41.41
C GLU A 355 97.86 16.49 -41.43
N HIS A 356 97.36 15.41 -40.83
CA HIS A 356 98.16 14.20 -40.54
C HIS A 356 97.65 12.94 -41.26
N ASP A 357 96.34 12.87 -41.57
CA ASP A 357 95.70 11.71 -42.20
C ASP A 357 94.50 12.16 -43.08
N PRO A 358 94.74 12.48 -44.36
CA PRO A 358 93.70 13.01 -45.25
C PRO A 358 92.60 11.99 -45.58
N ALA A 359 92.90 10.69 -45.55
CA ALA A 359 91.91 9.64 -45.79
C ALA A 359 90.92 9.55 -44.62
N LYS A 360 91.41 9.60 -43.38
CA LYS A 360 90.57 9.64 -42.18
C LYS A 360 89.76 10.93 -42.09
N ALA A 361 90.33 12.06 -42.48
CA ALA A 361 89.62 13.33 -42.55
C ALA A 361 88.43 13.29 -43.55
N ALA A 362 88.61 12.65 -44.71
CA ALA A 362 87.52 12.46 -45.68
C ALA A 362 86.40 11.57 -45.12
N GLN A 363 86.75 10.44 -44.47
CA GLN A 363 85.77 9.55 -43.84
C GLN A 363 84.97 10.24 -42.72
N LEU A 364 85.64 10.99 -41.85
CA LEU A 364 84.98 11.74 -40.78
C LEU A 364 84.08 12.87 -41.33
N SER A 365 84.47 13.51 -42.43
CA SER A 365 83.63 14.54 -43.07
C SER A 365 82.35 13.97 -43.70
N LEU A 366 82.40 12.74 -44.21
CA LEU A 366 81.22 12.01 -44.68
C LEU A 366 80.34 11.57 -43.50
N ALA A 367 80.93 10.99 -42.46
CA ALA A 367 80.22 10.61 -41.24
C ALA A 367 79.55 11.81 -40.55
N ALA A 368 80.15 13.01 -40.64
CA ALA A 368 79.56 14.25 -40.16
C ALA A 368 78.28 14.62 -40.90
N ILE A 369 78.25 14.47 -42.24
CA ILE A 369 77.08 14.73 -43.07
C ILE A 369 75.99 13.67 -42.88
N ASP A 370 76.38 12.40 -42.78
CA ASP A 370 75.45 11.29 -42.55
C ASP A 370 74.77 11.39 -41.17
N ALA A 371 75.48 11.91 -40.16
CA ALA A 371 74.89 12.16 -38.85
C ALA A 371 73.88 13.32 -38.87
N SER A 372 74.22 14.47 -39.48
CA SER A 372 73.32 15.60 -39.73
C SER A 372 73.96 16.59 -40.70
N SER A 373 73.19 17.25 -41.55
CA SER A 373 73.73 18.20 -42.54
C SER A 373 74.01 19.61 -41.95
N THR A 374 74.79 19.66 -40.88
CA THR A 374 75.19 20.93 -40.21
C THR A 374 76.08 21.79 -41.11
N PHE A 375 76.18 23.09 -40.80
CA PHE A 375 77.04 24.00 -41.54
C PHE A 375 78.51 23.55 -41.47
N GLU A 376 78.94 23.12 -40.29
CA GLU A 376 80.28 22.62 -40.00
C GLU A 376 80.57 21.34 -40.80
N ALA A 377 79.63 20.39 -40.87
CA ALA A 377 79.79 19.17 -41.66
C ALA A 377 79.87 19.44 -43.17
N ARG A 378 79.07 20.38 -43.68
CA ARG A 378 79.11 20.77 -45.10
C ARG A 378 80.41 21.48 -45.46
N ALA A 379 80.88 22.38 -44.61
CA ALA A 379 82.17 23.07 -44.79
C ALA A 379 83.34 22.08 -44.76
N ALA A 380 83.32 21.16 -43.79
CA ALA A 380 84.26 20.07 -43.68
C ALA A 380 84.30 19.19 -44.95
N CYS A 381 83.14 18.80 -45.48
CA CYS A 381 83.08 17.95 -46.65
C CYS A 381 83.47 18.69 -47.95
N SER A 382 83.00 19.93 -48.13
CA SER A 382 83.30 20.73 -49.33
C SER A 382 84.79 21.08 -49.45
N ALA A 383 85.45 21.36 -48.33
CA ALA A 383 86.90 21.58 -48.30
C ALA A 383 87.71 20.36 -48.78
N ARG A 384 87.16 19.14 -48.63
CA ARG A 384 87.86 17.87 -48.93
C ARG A 384 87.48 17.28 -50.29
N LEU A 385 86.23 17.42 -50.71
CA LEU A 385 85.74 16.95 -52.01
C LEU A 385 85.88 18.00 -53.13
N GLY A 386 86.04 19.28 -52.78
CA GLY A 386 86.15 20.41 -53.71
C GLY A 386 87.58 20.81 -54.10
N GLY A 387 88.61 20.10 -53.63
CA GLY A 387 90.01 20.39 -54.00
C GLY A 387 90.25 20.23 -55.51
N PRO A 388 91.12 21.06 -56.13
CA PRO A 388 91.31 21.08 -57.58
C PRO A 388 91.79 19.71 -58.08
N ARG A 389 91.03 19.12 -59.02
CA ARG A 389 91.52 18.02 -59.86
C ARG A 389 92.81 18.51 -60.54
N ARG A 390 93.96 18.02 -60.10
CA ARG A 390 95.21 18.13 -60.86
C ARG A 390 95.00 17.41 -62.19
N THR A 391 94.73 18.18 -63.23
CA THR A 391 94.80 17.76 -64.63
C THR A 391 96.23 17.37 -64.94
N ALA A 392 96.49 16.09 -65.13
CA ALA A 392 97.72 15.61 -65.75
C ALA A 392 97.53 15.69 -67.28
N GLU A 393 98.20 16.65 -67.92
CA GLU A 393 98.42 16.71 -69.37
C GLU A 393 99.79 16.09 -69.74
N PRO A 394 100.03 15.72 -71.02
CA PRO A 394 100.66 14.47 -71.42
C PRO A 394 102.18 14.58 -71.68
N PRO A 395 102.91 13.45 -71.86
CA PRO A 395 104.30 13.51 -72.28
C PRO A 395 104.42 13.57 -73.82
N ARG A 396 105.17 14.54 -74.35
CA ARG A 396 105.72 14.50 -75.72
C ARG A 396 107.23 14.24 -75.67
N VAL A 397 107.57 13.04 -76.15
CA VAL A 397 108.62 12.66 -77.12
C VAL A 397 110.07 13.13 -76.88
N ARG A 398 110.96 12.14 -76.76
CA ARG A 398 112.06 11.97 -77.70
C ARG A 398 111.96 10.59 -78.35
#